data_AF-A0A0C9YT56-F1
#
_entry.id   AF-A0A0C9YT56-F1
#
_cell.length_a   1.000
_cell.length_b   1.000
_cell.length_c   1.000
_cell.angle_alpha   90.00
_cell.angle_beta   90.00
_cell.angle_gamma   90.00
#
_symmetry.space_group_name_H-M   'P 1'
#
loop_
_entity.id
_entity.type
_entity.pdbx_description
1 polymer ?
#
loop_
_entity_poly.entity_id
_entity_poly.type
_entity_poly.pdbx_seq_one_letter_code
_entity_poly.pdbx_strand_id
1 'polypeptide(L)' 'MAYVPEHAYADSEGKNQIYDEMWTVDWWWDVQGKLPVGTTVAPIILLSDKTSLSVFSGNKKAWLVYLTIGNISKDIR' A
#
# COMPACT_ATOMS: atom_id res chain seq x y z
N MET A 1 5.86 -11.11 -1.12
CA MET A 1 4.45 -10.74 -1.39
C MET A 1 3.60 -11.43 -0.34
N ALA A 2 2.62 -10.74 0.24
CA ALA A 2 1.76 -11.29 1.30
C ALA A 2 0.33 -11.50 0.81
N TYR A 3 -0.37 -12.47 1.38
CA TYR A 3 -1.74 -12.84 1.00
C TYR A 3 -2.73 -12.81 2.17
N VAL A 4 -2.21 -12.58 3.38
CA VAL A 4 -2.97 -12.52 4.62
C VAL A 4 -2.35 -11.45 5.53
N PRO A 5 -3.15 -10.81 6.40
CA PRO A 5 -2.60 -9.90 7.41
C PRO A 5 -1.87 -10.69 8.51
N GLU A 6 -0.89 -10.06 9.15
CA GLU A 6 -0.05 -10.63 10.20
C GLU A 6 0.32 -9.55 11.23
N HIS A 7 0.05 -9.76 12.51
CA HIS A 7 0.60 -8.89 13.54
C HIS A 7 2.07 -9.22 13.79
N ALA A 8 2.95 -8.27 13.50
CA ALA A 8 4.38 -8.36 13.81
C ALA A 8 4.70 -7.50 15.04
N TYR A 9 5.51 -8.02 15.97
CA TYR A 9 5.88 -7.34 17.21
C TYR A 9 7.40 -7.29 17.39
N ALA A 10 7.90 -6.18 17.93
CA ALA A 10 9.32 -5.97 18.24
C ALA A 10 9.74 -6.60 19.58
N ASP A 11 8.77 -7.01 20.39
CA ASP A 11 8.97 -7.65 21.69
C ASP A 11 8.18 -8.96 21.79
N SER A 12 8.58 -9.82 22.74
CA SER A 12 7.89 -11.08 23.02
C SER A 12 6.58 -10.90 23.80
N GLU A 13 6.31 -9.70 24.32
CA GLU A 13 5.09 -9.39 25.09
C GLU A 13 3.91 -8.98 24.19
N GLY A 14 4.15 -8.75 22.90
CA GLY A 14 3.16 -8.28 21.94
C GLY A 14 2.73 -6.83 22.15
N LYS A 15 3.54 -5.99 22.82
CA LYS A 15 3.16 -4.60 23.16
C LYS A 15 3.56 -3.60 22.09
N ASN A 16 4.72 -3.80 21.46
CA ASN A 16 5.24 -2.91 20.43
C ASN A 16 5.04 -3.53 19.05
N GLN A 17 3.91 -3.22 18.41
CA GLN A 17 3.60 -3.66 17.05
C GLN A 17 4.46 -2.92 16.01
N ILE A 18 4.83 -3.63 14.96
CA ILE A 18 5.61 -3.14 13.82
C ILE A 18 4.64 -2.80 12.67
N TYR A 19 4.71 -1.56 12.18
CA TYR A 19 3.86 -1.04 11.10
C TYR A 19 4.68 -0.73 9.84
N ASP A 20 5.40 -1.73 9.34
CA ASP A 20 6.40 -1.53 8.27
C ASP A 20 5.91 -1.97 6.89
N GLU A 21 4.99 -2.92 6.84
CA GLU A 21 4.41 -3.46 5.62
C GLU A 21 2.88 -3.38 5.71
N MET A 22 2.19 -3.33 4.56
CA MET A 22 0.72 -3.20 4.56
C MET A 22 0.03 -4.32 5.33
N TRP A 23 0.58 -5.54 5.28
CA TRP A 23 0.01 -6.70 5.97
C TRP A 23 0.26 -6.69 7.47
N THR A 24 1.11 -5.80 8.01
CA THR A 24 1.35 -5.69 9.45
C THR A 24 0.50 -4.64 10.17
N VAL A 25 -0.33 -3.93 9.40
CA VAL A 25 -1.20 -2.87 9.92
C VAL A 25 -2.60 -3.41 10.21
N ASP A 26 -3.21 -2.91 11.28
CA ASP A 26 -4.57 -3.28 11.70
C ASP A 26 -5.63 -3.04 10.62
N TRP A 27 -5.41 -2.06 9.74
CA TRP A 27 -6.32 -1.78 8.63
C TRP A 27 -6.59 -3.01 7.75
N TRP A 28 -5.58 -3.84 7.48
CA TRP A 28 -5.79 -5.04 6.65
C TRP A 28 -6.67 -6.04 7.41
N TRP A 29 -6.44 -6.26 8.71
CA TRP A 29 -7.31 -7.09 9.56
C TRP A 29 -8.77 -6.60 9.53
N ASP A 30 -8.98 -5.30 9.71
CA ASP A 30 -10.32 -4.70 9.73
C ASP A 30 -11.06 -4.84 8.40
N VAL A 31 -10.36 -4.75 7.27
CA VAL A 31 -10.95 -4.92 5.95
C VAL A 31 -11.18 -6.40 5.64
N GLN A 32 -10.20 -7.26 5.93
CA GLN A 32 -10.27 -8.69 5.66
C GLN A 32 -11.40 -9.36 6.46
N GLY A 33 -11.64 -8.94 7.70
CA GLY A 33 -12.73 -9.44 8.55
C GLY A 33 -14.13 -9.08 8.05
N LYS A 34 -14.27 -8.12 7.13
CA LYS A 34 -15.55 -7.75 6.50
C LYS A 34 -15.84 -8.55 5.23
N LEU A 35 -14.87 -9.31 4.73
CA LEU A 35 -15.00 -10.06 3.48
C LEU A 35 -15.36 -11.54 3.74
N PRO A 36 -15.99 -12.22 2.77
CA PRO A 36 -16.28 -13.64 2.88
C PRO A 36 -15.02 -14.50 3.01
N VAL A 37 -15.17 -15.68 3.62
CA VAL A 37 -14.12 -16.70 3.67
C VAL A 37 -13.66 -17.06 2.26
N GLY A 38 -12.34 -17.16 2.06
CA GLY A 38 -11.74 -17.47 0.77
C GLY A 38 -11.40 -16.25 -0.10
N THR A 39 -11.59 -15.03 0.41
CA THR A 39 -11.19 -13.80 -0.27
C THR A 39 -9.90 -13.22 0.34
N THR A 40 -9.16 -12.44 -0.45
CA THR A 40 -7.94 -11.73 0.00
C THR A 40 -8.03 -10.26 -0.41
N VAL A 41 -7.74 -9.35 0.51
CA VAL A 41 -7.60 -7.92 0.21
C VAL A 41 -6.38 -7.70 -0.68
N ALA A 42 -6.55 -6.95 -1.77
CA ALA A 42 -5.46 -6.46 -2.62
C ALA A 42 -5.33 -4.94 -2.48
N PRO A 43 -4.44 -4.42 -1.61
CA PRO A 43 -4.29 -2.99 -1.43
C PRO A 43 -3.67 -2.34 -2.67
N ILE A 44 -4.24 -1.22 -3.11
CA ILE A 44 -3.76 -0.42 -4.24
C ILE A 44 -3.39 0.98 -3.72
N ILE A 45 -2.17 1.42 -4.01
CA ILE A 45 -1.70 2.75 -3.67
C ILE A 45 -1.62 3.56 -4.95
N LEU A 46 -2.35 4.67 -5.00
CA LEU A 46 -2.36 5.61 -6.12
C LEU A 46 -1.64 6.89 -5.70
N LEU A 47 -0.71 7.34 -6.55
CA LEU A 47 0.01 8.60 -6.38
C LEU A 47 -0.19 9.39 -7.66
N SER A 48 -0.56 10.67 -7.55
CA SER A 48 -0.65 11.55 -8.69
C SER A 48 0.19 12.79 -8.43
N ASP A 49 1.11 13.10 -9.34
CA ASP A 49 1.88 14.34 -9.27
C ASP A 49 1.68 15.18 -10.54
N LYS A 50 1.68 16.50 -10.33
CA LYS A 50 1.51 17.48 -11.39
C LYS A 50 2.85 17.76 -12.03
N THR A 51 3.00 17.35 -13.28
CA THR A 51 4.19 17.61 -14.07
C THR A 51 3.90 18.69 -15.11
N SER A 52 4.80 19.66 -15.22
CA SER A 52 4.76 20.64 -16.32
C SER A 52 5.52 20.05 -17.50
N LEU A 53 4.82 19.80 -18.62
CA LEU A 53 5.48 19.45 -19.87
C LEU A 53 6.16 20.71 -20.44
N SER A 54 7.41 20.53 -20.90
CA SER A 54 8.33 21.57 -21.38
C SER A 54 7.68 22.72 -22.18
N VAL A 55 8.25 23.91 -22.00
CA VAL A 55 7.85 25.21 -22.56
C VAL A 55 7.82 25.23 -24.10
N PHE A 56 8.48 24.28 -24.77
CA PHE A 56 8.56 24.22 -26.24
C PHE A 56 7.28 23.74 -26.96
N SER A 57 6.28 23.22 -26.24
CA SER A 57 5.03 22.70 -26.82
C SER A 57 3.76 23.26 -26.16
N GLY A 58 3.77 24.54 -25.75
CA GLY A 58 2.56 25.27 -25.37
C GLY A 58 2.01 24.98 -23.96
N ASN A 59 2.86 25.11 -22.93
CA ASN A 59 2.45 25.17 -21.50
C ASN A 59 1.39 24.14 -21.06
N LYS A 60 1.55 22.87 -21.44
CA LYS A 60 0.62 21.80 -21.06
C LYS A 60 0.98 21.26 -19.67
N LYS A 61 -0.05 21.03 -18.85
CA LYS A 61 0.06 20.37 -17.55
C LYS A 61 -0.44 18.94 -17.71
N ALA A 62 0.33 17.98 -17.21
CA ALA A 62 -0.07 16.58 -17.11
C ALA A 62 -0.07 16.15 -15.65
N TRP A 63 -0.95 15.21 -15.31
CA TRP A 63 -0.98 14.55 -14.01
C TRP A 63 -0.71 13.09 -14.27
N LEU A 64 0.50 12.64 -13.91
CA LEU A 64 0.84 11.24 -14.06
C LEU A 64 0.30 10.49 -12.84
N VAL A 65 -0.34 9.36 -13.08
CA VAL A 65 -0.82 8.46 -12.03
C VAL A 65 0.14 7.28 -11.93
N TYR A 66 0.77 7.13 -10.78
CA TYR A 66 1.53 5.94 -10.41
C TYR A 66 0.63 5.02 -9.59
N LEU A 67 0.73 3.72 -9.87
CA LEU A 67 -0.01 2.67 -9.17
C LEU A 67 0.98 1.65 -8.64
N THR A 68 0.85 1.27 -7.37
CA THR A 68 1.60 0.16 -6.78
C THR A 68 0.66 -0.76 -6.00
N ILE A 69 1.00 -2.05 -5.94
CA ILE A 69 0.23 -3.04 -5.18
C ILE A 69 0.87 -3.17 -3.80
N GLY A 70 0.12 -2.86 -2.75
CA GLY A 70 0.63 -2.79 -1.38
C GLY A 70 0.97 -4.15 -0.76
N ASN A 71 0.63 -5.26 -1.41
CA ASN A 71 1.00 -6.59 -0.95
C ASN A 71 2.39 -7.04 -1.45
N ILE A 72 3.03 -6.24 -2.31
CA ILE A 72 4.43 -6.38 -2.69
C ILE A 72 5.26 -5.70 -1.61
N SER A 73 6.32 -6.38 -1.15
CA SER A 73 7.21 -5.82 -0.15
C SER A 73 7.80 -4.50 -0.63
N LYS A 74 7.88 -3.54 0.28
CA LYS A 74 8.41 -2.21 0.00
C LYS A 74 9.81 -2.23 -0.62
N ASP A 75 10.62 -3.25 -0.33
CA ASP A 75 11.99 -3.37 -0.86
C ASP A 75 12.04 -3.72 -2.35
N ILE A 76 10.93 -4.23 -2.89
CA ILE A 76 10.78 -4.61 -4.31
C ILE A 76 10.03 -3.53 -5.10
N ARG A 77 9.35 -2.60 -4.42
CA ARG A 77 8.53 -1.55 -5.02
C ARG A 77 9.35 -0.33 -5.42
#